data_AF-A0A2H6NC62-F1
#
_entry.id   AF-A0A2H6NC62-F1
#
_cell.length_a   1.000
_cell.length_b   1.000
_cell.length_c   1.000
_cell.angle_alpha   90.00
_cell.angle_beta   90.00
_cell.angle_gamma   90.00
#
_symmetry.space_group_name_H-M   'P 1'
#
loop_
_entity.id
_entity.type
_entity.pdbx_description
1 polymer ?
#
loop_
_entity_poly.entity_id
_entity_poly.type
_entity_poly.pdbx_seq_one_letter_code
_entity_poly.pdbx_strand_id
1 'polypeptide(L)'
;MVSKKNLMEIVKKLMIHVDKAEGTTYRDELLTKIIDICSQSNYQYITNFEWYISILVELTRLEGTRHGHLIASQMLDVAIRVKAIRKFAVSQMAMLLDNAHLLASNTQRNGICEVLYAAAWICGEFSEHLEEPQQTLEAMLRPKVTTLPGHIQAVYVQNMVKLYASILQQREQAGEKEVAQEATQMMIDRLPQFVQSADLEVQERASCILQLMKYIQKLQIKEVPVAEEVTALFAGELNPVAPKAQKKVPVPEGLDLDAWINEPPSDSDSEDEKPRTIFHDEEQRHSKQRQPEMDEEELARRREVRKQEQANNPFYIKSSPSPQKRYQDSPGVEHIPVVQIDLSVPLKVPGLPASDQYVKLEEERRHQQKLEK
;
A
#
# COMPACT_ATOMS: atom_id res chain seq x y z
N MET A 1 22.29 7.20 23.40
CA MET A 1 22.25 7.59 21.98
C MET A 1 22.32 6.35 21.10
N VAL A 2 21.57 6.34 19.98
CA VAL A 2 21.57 5.24 18.99
C VAL A 2 22.84 5.30 18.15
N SER A 3 23.40 4.14 17.81
CA SER A 3 24.62 3.96 17.02
C SER A 3 24.58 2.62 16.27
N LYS A 4 25.45 2.44 15.28
CA LYS A 4 25.64 1.14 14.58
C LYS A 4 25.86 -0.04 15.54
N LYS A 5 26.49 0.21 16.69
CA LYS A 5 26.86 -0.85 17.65
C LYS A 5 25.69 -1.29 18.54
N ASN A 6 24.76 -0.40 18.87
CA ASN A 6 23.68 -0.72 19.81
C ASN A 6 22.29 -0.80 19.16
N LEU A 7 22.15 -0.43 17.89
CA LEU A 7 20.87 -0.44 17.17
C LEU A 7 20.14 -1.77 17.27
N MET A 8 20.78 -2.88 16.89
CA MET A 8 20.15 -4.21 16.90
C MET A 8 19.70 -4.62 18.30
N GLU A 9 20.48 -4.33 19.33
CA GLU A 9 20.14 -4.64 20.72
C GLU A 9 18.97 -3.78 21.23
N ILE A 10 18.95 -2.49 20.88
CA ILE A 10 17.85 -1.58 21.20
C ILE A 10 16.57 -2.08 20.54
N VAL A 11 16.59 -2.38 19.24
CA VAL A 11 15.43 -2.86 18.51
C VAL A 11 14.96 -4.20 19.06
N LYS A 12 15.86 -5.14 19.38
CA LYS A 12 15.49 -6.40 20.03
C LYS A 12 14.76 -6.18 21.35
N LYS A 13 15.25 -5.26 22.20
CA LYS A 13 14.56 -4.90 23.45
C LYS A 13 13.18 -4.31 23.19
N LEU A 14 13.05 -3.42 22.20
CA LEU A 14 11.76 -2.85 21.82
C LEU A 14 10.79 -3.92 21.30
N MET A 15 11.24 -4.87 20.48
CA MET A 15 10.43 -6.00 20.01
C MET A 15 9.90 -6.85 21.16
N ILE A 16 10.71 -7.14 22.19
CA ILE A 16 10.25 -7.84 23.40
C ILE A 16 9.13 -7.05 24.11
N HIS A 17 9.21 -5.72 24.13
CA HIS A 17 8.15 -4.89 24.70
C HIS A 17 6.90 -4.87 23.83
N VAL A 18 7.04 -4.91 22.50
CA VAL A 18 5.92 -5.02 21.57
C VAL A 18 5.13 -6.31 21.82
N ASP A 19 5.82 -7.45 21.98
CA ASP A 19 5.17 -8.75 22.22
C ASP A 19 4.43 -8.80 23.56
N LYS A 20 4.95 -8.13 24.58
CA LYS A 20 4.38 -8.11 25.94
C LYS A 20 3.37 -6.99 26.16
N ALA A 21 3.31 -6.00 25.27
CA ALA A 21 2.44 -4.85 25.44
C ALA A 21 0.97 -5.28 25.39
N GLU A 22 0.19 -4.88 26.39
CA GLU A 22 -1.26 -4.96 26.38
C GLU A 22 -1.82 -3.64 25.83
N GLY A 23 -2.56 -3.72 24.72
CA GLY A 23 -3.18 -2.54 24.07
C GLY A 23 -2.50 -2.10 22.78
N THR A 24 -3.30 -1.64 21.82
CA THR A 24 -2.85 -1.28 20.46
C THR A 24 -2.05 0.02 20.43
N THR A 25 -2.38 1.01 21.25
CA THR A 25 -1.72 2.33 21.24
C THR A 25 -0.23 2.23 21.58
N TYR A 26 0.12 1.51 22.65
CA TYR A 26 1.53 1.38 23.06
C TYR A 26 2.33 0.54 22.06
N ARG A 27 1.73 -0.50 21.47
CA ARG A 27 2.34 -1.28 20.38
C ARG A 27 2.63 -0.41 19.16
N ASP A 28 1.68 0.45 18.78
CA ASP A 28 1.82 1.37 17.65
C ASP A 28 2.92 2.43 17.89
N GLU A 29 3.05 2.95 19.12
CA GLU A 29 4.14 3.85 19.49
C GLU A 29 5.50 3.15 19.42
N LEU A 30 5.60 1.92 19.92
CA LEU A 30 6.83 1.11 19.85
C LEU A 30 7.23 0.79 18.41
N LEU A 31 6.26 0.38 17.58
CA LEU A 31 6.47 0.13 16.14
C LEU A 31 7.01 1.39 15.45
N THR A 32 6.33 2.52 15.64
CA THR A 32 6.75 3.80 15.07
C THR A 32 8.17 4.13 15.53
N LYS A 33 8.47 3.93 16.81
CA LYS A 33 9.80 4.19 17.35
C LYS A 33 10.88 3.28 16.77
N ILE A 34 10.59 2.01 16.55
CA ILE A 34 11.51 1.07 15.90
C ILE A 34 11.82 1.57 14.48
N ILE A 35 10.80 1.93 13.70
CA ILE A 35 10.98 2.41 12.34
C ILE A 35 11.75 3.75 12.30
N ASP A 36 11.41 4.70 13.17
CA ASP A 36 12.10 5.98 13.28
C ASP A 36 13.60 5.82 13.57
N ILE A 37 13.94 4.91 14.49
CA ILE A 37 15.33 4.66 14.87
C ILE A 37 16.10 3.98 13.73
N CYS A 38 15.47 3.04 13.02
CA CYS A 38 16.10 2.32 11.92
C CYS A 38 16.28 3.18 10.66
N SER A 39 15.31 4.03 10.34
CA SER A 39 15.28 4.86 9.13
C SER A 39 16.08 6.17 9.25
N GLN A 40 16.57 6.49 10.45
CA GLN A 40 17.27 7.73 10.75
C GLN A 40 18.42 8.03 9.78
N SER A 41 18.44 9.26 9.26
CA SER A 41 19.48 9.76 8.34
C SER A 41 19.73 8.83 7.15
N ASN A 42 18.66 8.35 6.49
CA ASN A 42 18.74 7.38 5.39
C ASN A 42 19.42 6.07 5.80
N TYR A 43 18.96 5.47 6.90
CA TYR A 43 19.48 4.19 7.40
C TYR A 43 20.96 4.21 7.82
N GLN A 44 21.48 5.37 8.25
CA GLN A 44 22.91 5.55 8.58
C GLN A 44 23.44 4.51 9.57
N TYR A 45 22.58 3.99 10.46
CA TYR A 45 22.94 3.03 11.49
C TYR A 45 22.69 1.56 11.12
N ILE A 46 22.00 1.29 10.01
CA ILE A 46 21.75 -0.07 9.52
C ILE A 46 23.02 -0.61 8.86
N THR A 47 23.52 -1.73 9.36
CA THR A 47 24.67 -2.45 8.77
C THR A 47 24.25 -3.71 8.02
N ASN A 48 23.04 -4.22 8.29
CA ASN A 48 22.49 -5.41 7.66
C ASN A 48 21.01 -5.14 7.31
N PHE A 49 20.71 -5.07 6.01
CA PHE A 49 19.35 -4.85 5.53
C PHE A 49 18.50 -6.13 5.54
N GLU A 50 19.08 -7.34 5.54
CA GLU A 50 18.29 -8.58 5.70
C GLU A 50 17.64 -8.57 7.07
N TRP A 51 18.43 -8.27 8.10
CA TRP A 51 17.93 -8.11 9.45
C TRP A 51 16.80 -7.07 9.52
N TYR A 52 16.96 -5.93 8.86
CA TYR A 52 15.94 -4.89 8.91
C TYR A 52 14.64 -5.30 8.19
N ILE A 53 14.73 -5.95 7.02
CA ILE A 53 13.57 -6.52 6.34
C ILE A 53 12.90 -7.58 7.23
N SER A 54 13.65 -8.45 7.90
CA SER A 54 13.10 -9.43 8.85
C SER A 54 12.34 -8.75 9.99
N ILE A 55 12.85 -7.64 10.55
CA ILE A 55 12.12 -6.84 11.55
C ILE A 55 10.82 -6.28 10.97
N LEU A 56 10.85 -5.69 9.77
CA LEU A 56 9.64 -5.15 9.13
C LEU A 56 8.58 -6.23 8.90
N VAL A 57 9.01 -7.43 8.51
CA VAL A 57 8.14 -8.61 8.35
C VAL A 57 7.61 -9.11 9.70
N GLU A 58 8.41 -9.10 10.76
CA GLU A 58 7.93 -9.46 12.11
C GLU A 58 6.88 -8.48 12.63
N LEU A 59 7.05 -7.18 12.37
CA LEU A 59 6.07 -6.15 12.71
C LEU A 59 4.72 -6.37 12.01
N THR A 60 4.66 -7.12 10.90
CA THR A 60 3.37 -7.44 10.24
C THR A 60 2.53 -8.44 11.00
N ARG A 61 3.09 -9.09 12.02
CA ARG A 61 2.36 -10.06 12.86
C ARG A 61 1.58 -9.37 13.97
N LEU A 62 1.74 -8.06 14.14
CA LEU A 62 1.04 -7.29 15.14
C LEU A 62 -0.41 -7.06 14.72
N GLU A 63 -1.34 -7.67 15.45
CA GLU A 63 -2.76 -7.50 15.21
C GLU A 63 -3.24 -6.11 15.60
N GLY A 64 -4.08 -5.52 14.74
CA GLY A 64 -4.77 -4.25 15.00
C GLY A 64 -3.92 -2.99 14.81
N THR A 65 -2.69 -3.11 14.28
CA THR A 65 -1.88 -1.93 13.95
C THR A 65 -2.46 -1.14 12.78
N ARG A 66 -2.33 0.19 12.84
CA ARG A 66 -2.70 1.10 11.74
C ARG A 66 -1.50 1.52 10.88
N HIS A 67 -0.31 1.04 11.23
CA HIS A 67 0.97 1.49 10.65
C HIS A 67 1.45 0.60 9.49
N GLY A 68 0.58 -0.20 8.88
CA GLY A 68 0.97 -1.03 7.73
C GLY A 68 1.51 -0.21 6.55
N HIS A 69 0.96 0.98 6.31
CA HIS A 69 1.48 1.91 5.30
C HIS A 69 2.93 2.34 5.57
N LEU A 70 3.30 2.53 6.84
CA LEU A 70 4.65 2.90 7.25
C LEU A 70 5.61 1.72 7.02
N ILE A 71 5.21 0.50 7.40
CA ILE A 71 5.98 -0.72 7.13
C ILE A 71 6.17 -0.91 5.62
N ALA A 72 5.09 -0.85 4.84
CA ALA A 72 5.09 -0.99 3.39
C ALA A 72 6.04 0.01 2.72
N SER A 73 5.99 1.28 3.16
CA SER A 73 6.89 2.33 2.69
C SER A 73 8.36 1.98 2.91
N GLN A 74 8.72 1.51 4.11
CA GLN A 74 10.10 1.10 4.40
C GLN A 74 10.55 -0.12 3.59
N MET A 75 9.67 -1.12 3.40
CA MET A 75 9.96 -2.30 2.59
C MET A 75 10.28 -1.92 1.13
N LEU A 76 9.42 -1.10 0.51
CA LEU A 76 9.64 -0.59 -0.84
C LEU A 76 10.93 0.20 -0.94
N ASP A 77 11.13 1.12 -0.01
CA ASP A 77 12.24 2.04 0.00
C ASP A 77 13.59 1.33 0.09
N VAL A 78 13.70 0.31 0.94
CA VAL A 78 14.91 -0.53 1.03
C VAL A 78 15.09 -1.38 -0.22
N ALA A 79 14.03 -2.04 -0.73
CA ALA A 79 14.12 -2.91 -1.90
C ALA A 79 14.51 -2.15 -3.19
N ILE A 80 13.99 -0.94 -3.36
CA ILE A 80 14.28 -0.08 -4.51
C ILE A 80 15.74 0.41 -4.44
N ARG A 81 16.18 0.92 -3.29
CA ARG A 81 17.49 1.58 -3.15
C ARG A 81 18.68 0.62 -3.00
N VAL A 82 18.48 -0.57 -2.43
CA VAL A 82 19.58 -1.47 -2.06
C VAL A 82 19.56 -2.72 -2.95
N LYS A 83 20.21 -2.67 -4.12
CA LYS A 83 20.19 -3.80 -5.08
C LYS A 83 20.62 -5.14 -4.48
N ALA A 84 21.62 -5.13 -3.60
CA ALA A 84 22.15 -6.35 -2.97
C ALA A 84 21.13 -7.12 -2.12
N ILE A 85 20.06 -6.47 -1.64
CA ILE A 85 19.06 -7.10 -0.78
C ILE A 85 17.87 -7.69 -1.53
N ARG A 86 17.72 -7.39 -2.83
CA ARG A 86 16.49 -7.65 -3.58
C ARG A 86 16.10 -9.13 -3.56
N LYS A 87 17.06 -10.04 -3.72
CA LYS A 87 16.80 -11.49 -3.61
C LYS A 87 16.15 -11.87 -2.29
N PHE A 88 16.71 -11.41 -1.18
CA PHE A 88 16.15 -11.68 0.15
C PHE A 88 14.78 -11.02 0.31
N ALA A 89 14.64 -9.74 -0.06
CA ALA A 89 13.38 -9.01 0.04
C ALA A 89 12.25 -9.70 -0.74
N VAL A 90 12.51 -10.10 -2.00
CA VAL A 90 11.56 -10.81 -2.85
C VAL A 90 11.12 -12.12 -2.23
N SER A 91 12.05 -12.91 -1.69
CA SER A 91 11.71 -14.15 -0.95
C SER A 91 10.78 -13.89 0.24
N GLN A 92 11.06 -12.84 1.04
CA GLN A 92 10.18 -12.45 2.15
C GLN A 92 8.80 -11.98 1.67
N MET A 93 8.74 -11.21 0.60
CA MET A 93 7.47 -10.71 0.04
C MET A 93 6.63 -11.84 -0.56
N ALA A 94 7.24 -12.79 -1.25
CA ALA A 94 6.56 -13.97 -1.78
C ALA A 94 5.88 -14.77 -0.65
N MET A 95 6.59 -14.98 0.47
CA MET A 95 6.01 -15.62 1.65
C MET A 95 4.85 -14.82 2.25
N LEU A 96 4.92 -13.48 2.27
CA LEU A 96 3.79 -12.65 2.71
C LEU A 96 2.57 -12.79 1.79
N LEU A 97 2.78 -12.85 0.47
CA LEU A 97 1.71 -13.06 -0.51
C LEU A 97 1.05 -14.43 -0.35
N ASP A 98 1.84 -15.49 -0.12
CA ASP A 98 1.31 -16.83 0.17
C ASP A 98 0.43 -16.86 1.43
N ASN A 99 0.75 -16.01 2.40
CA ASN A 99 0.05 -15.88 3.67
C ASN A 99 -0.91 -14.68 3.71
N ALA A 100 -1.25 -14.10 2.55
CA ALA A 100 -2.07 -12.89 2.46
C ALA A 100 -3.44 -13.02 3.16
N HIS A 101 -3.99 -14.23 3.24
CA HIS A 101 -5.26 -14.51 3.91
C HIS A 101 -5.24 -14.16 5.42
N LEU A 102 -4.07 -14.24 6.07
CA LEU A 102 -3.88 -13.86 7.48
C LEU A 102 -3.91 -12.33 7.63
N LEU A 103 -3.32 -11.61 6.67
CA LEU A 103 -3.24 -10.15 6.67
C LEU A 103 -4.50 -9.46 6.14
N ALA A 104 -5.25 -10.15 5.28
CA ALA A 104 -6.55 -9.69 4.74
C ALA A 104 -7.71 -9.91 5.72
N SER A 105 -7.46 -10.53 6.88
CA SER A 105 -8.49 -10.74 7.89
C SER A 105 -8.79 -9.43 8.62
N ASN A 106 -10.02 -8.94 8.48
CA ASN A 106 -10.57 -7.76 9.16
C ASN A 106 -9.99 -6.40 8.70
N THR A 107 -10.06 -6.14 7.39
CA THR A 107 -9.58 -4.92 6.71
C THR A 107 -10.12 -3.60 7.27
N GLN A 108 -11.31 -3.60 7.87
CA GLN A 108 -11.93 -2.39 8.44
C GLN A 108 -11.28 -1.90 9.73
N ARG A 109 -10.47 -2.74 10.40
CA ARG A 109 -9.80 -2.41 11.67
C ARG A 109 -8.28 -2.53 11.62
N ASN A 110 -7.73 -3.14 10.56
CA ASN A 110 -6.33 -3.52 10.48
C ASN A 110 -5.65 -2.88 9.27
N GLY A 111 -4.79 -1.90 9.52
CA GLY A 111 -4.02 -1.22 8.47
C GLY A 111 -2.89 -2.08 7.92
N ILE A 112 -2.68 -3.28 8.45
CA ILE A 112 -1.56 -4.16 8.06
C ILE A 112 -1.66 -4.68 6.63
N CYS A 113 -2.87 -4.74 6.05
CA CYS A 113 -3.06 -5.17 4.67
C CYS A 113 -2.30 -4.29 3.67
N GLU A 114 -1.98 -3.04 4.01
CA GLU A 114 -1.11 -2.14 3.22
C GLU A 114 0.27 -2.74 2.92
N VAL A 115 0.75 -3.70 3.73
CA VAL A 115 2.01 -4.39 3.45
C VAL A 115 1.91 -5.28 2.21
N LEU A 116 0.73 -5.81 1.92
CA LEU A 116 0.50 -6.63 0.72
C LEU A 116 0.63 -5.80 -0.57
N TYR A 117 0.35 -4.50 -0.51
CA TYR A 117 0.64 -3.58 -1.62
C TYR A 117 2.14 -3.56 -1.94
N ALA A 118 3.00 -3.41 -0.93
CA ALA A 118 4.45 -3.45 -1.11
C ALA A 118 4.92 -4.83 -1.58
N ALA A 119 4.39 -5.90 -0.99
CA ALA A 119 4.78 -7.27 -1.35
C ALA A 119 4.47 -7.60 -2.81
N ALA A 120 3.25 -7.27 -3.28
CA ALA A 120 2.84 -7.48 -4.67
C ALA A 120 3.72 -6.67 -5.64
N TRP A 121 4.02 -5.41 -5.30
CA TRP A 121 4.88 -4.57 -6.12
C TRP A 121 6.31 -5.11 -6.21
N ILE A 122 6.92 -5.47 -5.08
CA ILE A 122 8.30 -5.97 -5.03
C ILE A 122 8.45 -7.29 -5.81
N CYS A 123 7.49 -8.22 -5.67
CA CYS A 123 7.52 -9.48 -6.41
C CYS A 123 7.28 -9.29 -7.91
N GLY A 124 6.47 -8.30 -8.31
CA GLY A 124 6.25 -7.99 -9.73
C GLY A 124 7.40 -7.22 -10.38
N GLU A 125 8.04 -6.31 -9.64
CA GLU A 125 9.16 -5.49 -10.15
C GLU A 125 10.46 -6.26 -10.25
N PHE A 126 10.75 -7.12 -9.26
CA PHE A 126 12.00 -7.88 -9.17
C PHE A 126 11.75 -9.39 -9.32
N SER A 127 10.89 -9.75 -10.28
CA SER A 127 10.45 -11.13 -10.50
C SER A 127 11.60 -12.06 -10.88
N GLU A 128 12.72 -11.53 -11.37
CA GLU A 128 13.95 -12.29 -11.66
C GLU A 128 14.57 -12.95 -10.42
N HIS A 129 14.15 -12.55 -9.22
CA HIS A 129 14.64 -13.10 -7.96
C HIS A 129 13.70 -14.10 -7.29
N LEU A 130 12.51 -14.35 -7.87
CA LEU A 130 11.59 -15.34 -7.34
C LEU A 130 12.11 -16.76 -7.60
N GLU A 131 12.10 -17.59 -6.56
CA GLU A 131 12.43 -19.02 -6.68
C GLU A 131 11.28 -19.80 -7.31
N GLU A 132 10.04 -19.51 -6.89
CA GLU A 132 8.80 -20.15 -7.36
C GLU A 132 7.83 -19.09 -7.93
N PRO A 133 8.08 -18.56 -9.14
CA PRO A 133 7.28 -17.48 -9.70
C PRO A 133 5.84 -17.91 -10.00
N GLN A 134 5.60 -19.15 -10.43
CA GLN A 134 4.24 -19.68 -10.66
C GLN A 134 3.43 -19.73 -9.37
N GLN A 135 4.01 -20.24 -8.28
CA GLN A 135 3.35 -20.29 -6.97
C GLN A 135 3.00 -18.88 -6.49
N THR A 136 3.91 -17.93 -6.66
CA THR A 136 3.68 -16.53 -6.28
C THR A 136 2.53 -15.92 -7.10
N LEU A 137 2.48 -16.17 -8.41
CA LEU A 137 1.38 -15.72 -9.27
C LEU A 137 0.04 -16.33 -8.83
N GLU A 138 0.01 -17.63 -8.54
CA GLU A 138 -1.18 -18.31 -8.04
C GLU A 138 -1.65 -17.72 -6.71
N ALA A 139 -0.73 -17.44 -5.79
CA ALA A 139 -1.03 -16.80 -4.51
C ALA A 139 -1.69 -15.42 -4.69
N MET A 140 -1.19 -14.62 -5.64
CA MET A 140 -1.78 -13.32 -5.97
C MET A 140 -3.18 -13.44 -6.57
N LEU A 141 -3.48 -14.50 -7.32
CA LEU A 141 -4.78 -14.71 -8.00
C LEU A 141 -5.86 -15.35 -7.11
N ARG A 142 -5.57 -15.65 -5.83
CA ARG A 142 -6.53 -16.29 -4.93
C ARG A 142 -7.76 -15.40 -4.67
N PRO A 143 -8.97 -15.97 -4.56
CA PRO A 143 -10.23 -15.23 -4.34
C PRO A 143 -10.21 -14.23 -3.19
N LYS A 144 -9.46 -14.54 -2.12
CA LYS A 144 -9.39 -13.69 -0.93
C LYS A 144 -8.80 -12.30 -1.22
N VAL A 145 -8.01 -12.14 -2.28
CA VAL A 145 -7.42 -10.85 -2.68
C VAL A 145 -8.51 -9.83 -3.06
N THR A 146 -9.66 -10.26 -3.56
CA THR A 146 -10.81 -9.37 -3.85
C THR A 146 -11.42 -8.70 -2.60
N THR A 147 -11.03 -9.16 -1.39
CA THR A 147 -11.47 -8.55 -0.13
C THR A 147 -10.57 -7.41 0.35
N LEU A 148 -9.44 -7.19 -0.33
CA LEU A 148 -8.52 -6.09 -0.04
C LEU A 148 -9.09 -4.75 -0.52
N PRO A 149 -8.65 -3.61 0.05
CA PRO A 149 -8.91 -2.28 -0.50
C PRO A 149 -8.58 -2.16 -2.01
N GLY A 150 -9.39 -1.40 -2.75
CA GLY A 150 -9.25 -1.25 -4.20
C GLY A 150 -7.87 -0.76 -4.67
N HIS A 151 -7.23 0.15 -3.91
CA HIS A 151 -5.89 0.62 -4.25
C HIS A 151 -4.83 -0.48 -4.18
N ILE A 152 -5.00 -1.46 -3.29
CA ILE A 152 -4.12 -2.64 -3.19
C ILE A 152 -4.42 -3.62 -4.32
N GLN A 153 -5.70 -3.87 -4.60
CA GLN A 153 -6.12 -4.73 -5.71
C GLN A 153 -5.58 -4.24 -7.06
N ALA A 154 -5.63 -2.93 -7.33
CA ALA A 154 -5.12 -2.35 -8.56
C ALA A 154 -3.63 -2.65 -8.77
N VAL A 155 -2.85 -2.62 -7.67
CA VAL A 155 -1.42 -2.91 -7.68
C VAL A 155 -1.16 -4.40 -7.84
N TYR A 156 -1.97 -5.27 -7.23
CA TYR A 156 -1.96 -6.70 -7.50
C TYR A 156 -2.17 -6.99 -8.98
N VAL A 157 -3.25 -6.47 -9.57
CA VAL A 157 -3.60 -6.69 -10.98
C VAL A 157 -2.46 -6.27 -11.91
N GLN A 158 -1.85 -5.10 -11.68
CA GLN A 158 -0.69 -4.65 -12.46
C GLN A 158 0.53 -5.56 -12.31
N ASN A 159 0.83 -6.02 -11.10
CA ASN A 159 2.05 -6.80 -10.86
C ASN A 159 1.88 -8.29 -11.20
N MET A 160 0.65 -8.80 -11.23
CA MET A 160 0.34 -10.13 -11.80
C MET A 160 0.76 -10.19 -13.26
N VAL A 161 0.45 -9.17 -14.06
CA VAL A 161 0.79 -9.19 -15.50
C VAL A 161 2.30 -9.02 -15.74
N LYS A 162 3.00 -8.25 -14.90
CA LYS A 162 4.48 -8.20 -14.91
C LYS A 162 5.10 -9.56 -14.60
N LEU A 163 4.64 -10.20 -13.51
CA LEU A 163 5.11 -11.53 -13.12
C LEU A 163 4.78 -12.58 -14.19
N TYR A 164 3.57 -12.52 -14.75
CA TYR A 164 3.18 -13.37 -15.89
C TYR A 164 4.11 -13.15 -17.10
N ALA A 165 4.46 -11.92 -17.46
CA ALA A 165 5.40 -11.65 -18.55
C ALA A 165 6.76 -12.33 -18.31
N SER A 166 7.29 -12.23 -17.09
CA SER A 166 8.52 -12.91 -16.69
C SER A 166 8.40 -14.44 -16.77
N ILE A 167 7.26 -15.00 -16.35
CA ILE A 167 7.00 -16.45 -16.44
C ILE A 167 6.93 -16.87 -17.91
N LEU A 168 6.17 -16.16 -18.73
CA LEU A 168 6.00 -16.43 -20.15
C LEU A 168 7.35 -16.43 -20.87
N GLN A 169 8.20 -15.45 -20.58
CA GLN A 169 9.56 -15.37 -21.12
C GLN A 169 10.42 -16.58 -20.75
N GLN A 170 10.39 -17.01 -19.48
CA GLN A 170 11.13 -18.20 -19.02
C GLN A 170 10.63 -19.48 -19.70
N ARG A 171 9.30 -19.65 -19.83
CA ARG A 171 8.70 -20.86 -20.40
C ARG A 171 8.86 -20.94 -21.91
N GLU A 172 8.73 -19.83 -22.64
CA GLU A 172 9.02 -19.80 -24.08
C GLU A 172 10.51 -20.07 -24.38
N GLN A 173 11.43 -19.50 -23.60
CA GLN A 173 12.87 -19.77 -23.74
C GLN A 173 13.23 -21.24 -23.45
N ALA A 174 12.53 -21.86 -22.50
CA ALA A 174 12.70 -23.28 -22.19
C ALA A 174 12.02 -24.22 -23.22
N GLY A 175 11.23 -23.69 -24.16
CA GLY A 175 10.44 -24.49 -25.10
C GLY A 175 9.21 -25.16 -24.48
N GLU A 176 8.82 -24.76 -23.27
CA GLU A 176 7.73 -25.33 -22.49
C GLU A 176 6.38 -24.69 -22.86
N LYS A 177 5.94 -24.90 -24.10
CA LYS A 177 4.72 -24.29 -24.66
C LYS A 177 3.46 -24.60 -23.85
N GLU A 178 3.32 -25.84 -23.38
CA GLU A 178 2.15 -26.27 -22.59
C GLU A 178 2.07 -25.49 -21.26
N VAL A 179 3.19 -25.36 -20.55
CA VAL A 179 3.27 -24.62 -19.29
C VAL A 179 2.99 -23.12 -19.50
N ALA A 180 3.47 -22.55 -20.61
CA ALA A 180 3.16 -21.16 -20.99
C ALA A 180 1.66 -20.95 -21.27
N GLN A 181 1.00 -21.91 -21.90
CA GLN A 181 -0.45 -21.89 -22.14
C GLN A 181 -1.25 -22.06 -20.85
N GLU A 182 -0.82 -22.95 -19.94
CA GLU A 182 -1.44 -23.13 -18.63
C GLU A 182 -1.40 -21.84 -17.80
N ALA A 183 -0.25 -21.15 -17.76
CA ALA A 183 -0.12 -19.86 -17.08
C ALA A 183 -1.07 -18.80 -17.66
N THR A 184 -1.24 -18.80 -18.99
CA THR A 184 -2.15 -17.88 -19.68
C THR A 184 -3.61 -18.20 -19.38
N GLN A 185 -3.97 -19.49 -19.41
CA GLN A 185 -5.32 -19.94 -19.07
C GLN A 185 -5.67 -19.60 -17.62
N MET A 186 -4.73 -19.78 -16.69
CA MET A 186 -4.90 -19.42 -15.28
C MET A 186 -5.24 -17.92 -15.13
N MET A 187 -4.54 -17.04 -15.84
CA MET A 187 -4.83 -15.61 -15.85
C MET A 187 -6.24 -15.33 -16.38
N ILE A 188 -6.64 -15.98 -17.49
CA ILE A 188 -7.98 -15.82 -18.11
C ILE A 188 -9.10 -16.27 -17.16
N ASP A 189 -8.89 -17.37 -16.44
CA ASP A 189 -9.90 -17.93 -15.53
C ASP A 189 -10.05 -17.11 -14.25
N ARG A 190 -8.95 -16.51 -13.77
CA ARG A 190 -8.91 -15.83 -12.48
C ARG A 190 -9.14 -14.32 -12.57
N LEU A 191 -8.69 -13.63 -13.62
CA LEU A 191 -8.90 -12.18 -13.76
C LEU A 191 -10.37 -11.70 -13.71
N PRO A 192 -11.38 -12.47 -14.18
CA PRO A 192 -12.78 -12.04 -14.12
C PRO A 192 -13.27 -11.65 -12.72
N GLN A 193 -12.67 -12.17 -11.65
CA GLN A 193 -13.01 -11.79 -10.28
C GLN A 193 -12.72 -10.29 -9.99
N PHE A 194 -11.72 -9.70 -10.65
CA PHE A 194 -11.35 -8.29 -10.50
C PHE A 194 -12.13 -7.37 -11.44
N VAL A 195 -12.59 -7.88 -12.59
CA VAL A 195 -13.48 -7.15 -13.52
C VAL A 195 -14.82 -6.80 -12.86
N GLN A 196 -15.24 -7.61 -11.88
CA GLN A 196 -16.46 -7.41 -11.10
C GLN A 196 -16.26 -6.45 -9.91
N SER A 197 -15.06 -5.86 -9.75
CA SER A 197 -14.80 -4.91 -8.67
C SER A 197 -15.66 -3.65 -8.81
N ALA A 198 -16.07 -3.09 -7.66
CA ALA A 198 -16.74 -1.79 -7.60
C ALA A 198 -15.75 -0.61 -7.76
N ASP A 199 -14.46 -0.85 -7.57
CA ASP A 199 -13.41 0.13 -7.80
C ASP A 199 -13.08 0.22 -9.29
N LEU A 200 -13.38 1.38 -9.91
CA LEU A 200 -13.19 1.61 -11.35
C LEU A 200 -11.76 1.33 -11.82
N GLU A 201 -10.76 1.75 -11.03
CA GLU A 201 -9.35 1.52 -11.35
C GLU A 201 -8.99 0.02 -11.43
N VAL A 202 -9.56 -0.79 -10.52
CA VAL A 202 -9.36 -2.24 -10.52
C VAL A 202 -10.05 -2.87 -11.72
N GLN A 203 -11.31 -2.46 -11.96
CA GLN A 203 -12.12 -2.96 -13.06
C GLN A 203 -11.49 -2.66 -14.43
N GLU A 204 -11.07 -1.43 -14.69
CA GLU A 204 -10.46 -1.01 -15.96
C GLU A 204 -9.16 -1.79 -16.22
N ARG A 205 -8.24 -1.83 -15.25
CA ARG A 205 -6.98 -2.59 -15.38
C ARG A 205 -7.23 -4.06 -15.64
N ALA A 206 -8.12 -4.68 -14.85
CA ALA A 206 -8.43 -6.10 -15.00
C ALA A 206 -9.09 -6.39 -16.35
N SER A 207 -9.95 -5.50 -16.84
CA SER A 207 -10.61 -5.63 -18.14
C SER A 207 -9.61 -5.54 -19.29
N CYS A 208 -8.71 -4.55 -19.27
CA CYS A 208 -7.65 -4.41 -20.27
C CYS A 208 -6.73 -5.64 -20.28
N ILE A 209 -6.25 -6.07 -19.11
CA ILE A 209 -5.35 -7.22 -19.00
C ILE A 209 -6.06 -8.51 -19.43
N LEU A 210 -7.33 -8.72 -19.08
CA LEU A 210 -8.09 -9.89 -19.51
C LEU A 210 -8.20 -9.98 -21.04
N GLN A 211 -8.41 -8.86 -21.74
CA GLN A 211 -8.42 -8.85 -23.20
C GLN A 211 -7.03 -9.13 -23.78
N LEU A 212 -5.98 -8.58 -23.18
CA LEU A 212 -4.59 -8.90 -23.54
C LEU A 212 -4.31 -10.40 -23.39
N MET A 213 -4.69 -11.02 -22.27
CA MET A 213 -4.50 -12.47 -22.03
C MET A 213 -5.23 -13.33 -23.07
N LYS A 214 -6.48 -12.97 -23.42
CA LYS A 214 -7.25 -13.65 -24.48
C LYS A 214 -6.60 -13.52 -25.86
N TYR A 215 -5.95 -12.39 -26.14
CA TYR A 215 -5.23 -12.20 -27.39
C TYR A 215 -3.93 -13.03 -27.42
N ILE A 216 -3.18 -13.04 -26.32
CA ILE A 216 -1.98 -13.87 -26.15
C ILE A 216 -2.33 -15.35 -26.33
N GLN A 217 -3.40 -15.85 -25.70
CA GLN A 217 -3.84 -17.23 -25.89
C GLN A 217 -4.09 -17.58 -27.37
N LYS A 218 -4.72 -16.69 -28.14
CA LYS A 218 -4.94 -16.90 -29.58
C LYS A 218 -3.64 -17.00 -30.37
N LEU A 219 -2.60 -16.26 -29.97
CA LEU A 219 -1.28 -16.32 -30.57
C LEU A 219 -0.53 -17.59 -30.18
N GLN A 220 -0.61 -18.00 -28.91
CA GLN A 220 -0.05 -19.26 -28.43
C GLN A 220 -0.65 -20.49 -29.14
N ILE A 221 -1.97 -20.49 -29.41
CA ILE A 221 -2.63 -21.56 -30.19
C ILE A 221 -2.08 -21.63 -31.62
N LYS A 222 -1.65 -20.50 -32.19
CA LYS A 222 -1.01 -20.41 -33.51
C LYS A 222 0.50 -20.64 -33.46
N GLU A 223 1.04 -20.99 -32.30
CA GLU A 223 2.47 -21.17 -32.05
C GLU A 223 3.32 -19.94 -32.37
N VAL A 224 2.74 -18.74 -32.22
CA VAL A 224 3.48 -17.47 -32.35
C VAL A 224 4.08 -17.13 -30.99
N PRO A 225 5.42 -16.99 -30.87
CA PRO A 225 6.04 -16.52 -29.64
C PRO A 225 5.67 -15.06 -29.40
N VAL A 226 5.40 -14.72 -28.14
CA VAL A 226 4.95 -13.37 -27.76
C VAL A 226 5.63 -12.83 -26.51
N ALA A 227 6.53 -13.61 -25.89
CA ALA A 227 7.14 -13.23 -24.63
C ALA A 227 7.91 -11.90 -24.72
N GLU A 228 8.61 -11.66 -25.82
CA GLU A 228 9.40 -10.44 -26.01
C GLU A 228 8.52 -9.20 -26.03
N GLU A 229 7.43 -9.23 -26.81
CA GLU A 229 6.47 -8.14 -26.91
C GLU A 229 5.74 -7.90 -25.60
N VAL A 230 5.33 -8.97 -24.90
CA VAL A 230 4.66 -8.87 -23.60
C VAL A 230 5.61 -8.31 -22.54
N THR A 231 6.88 -8.70 -22.56
CA THR A 231 7.91 -8.16 -21.65
C THR A 231 8.20 -6.69 -21.96
N ALA A 232 8.19 -6.30 -23.24
CA ALA A 232 8.42 -4.93 -23.67
C ALA A 232 7.38 -3.93 -23.13
N LEU A 233 6.15 -4.38 -22.82
CA LEU A 233 5.13 -3.55 -22.17
C LEU A 233 5.57 -3.00 -20.81
N PHE A 234 6.52 -3.66 -20.16
CA PHE A 234 7.02 -3.34 -18.83
C PHE A 234 8.51 -2.97 -18.84
N ALA A 235 9.09 -2.74 -20.01
CA ALA A 235 10.47 -2.33 -20.13
C ALA A 235 10.68 -0.91 -19.57
N GLY A 236 11.80 -0.72 -18.87
CA GLY A 236 12.23 0.55 -18.30
C GLY A 236 12.16 0.59 -16.77
N GLU A 237 13.28 0.92 -16.13
CA GLU A 237 13.32 1.08 -14.67
C GLU A 237 12.66 2.41 -14.26
N LEU A 238 11.65 2.34 -13.39
CA LEU A 238 11.10 3.53 -12.73
C LEU A 238 12.00 3.93 -11.57
N ASN A 239 12.97 4.81 -11.85
CA ASN A 239 13.86 5.33 -10.82
C ASN A 239 13.10 6.22 -9.81
N PRO A 240 13.39 6.10 -8.50
CA PRO A 240 12.75 6.93 -7.50
C PRO A 240 13.10 8.41 -7.73
N VAL A 241 12.06 9.23 -7.87
CA VAL A 241 12.19 10.67 -8.08
C VAL A 241 12.09 11.36 -6.72
N ALA A 242 13.10 12.17 -6.37
CA ALA A 242 13.04 12.93 -5.13
C ALA A 242 11.86 13.92 -5.16
N PRO A 243 11.16 14.19 -4.03
CA PRO A 243 9.99 15.08 -4.00
C PRO A 243 10.25 16.50 -4.57
N LYS A 244 11.51 16.93 -4.56
CA LYS A 244 11.96 18.24 -5.08
C LYS A 244 12.59 18.16 -6.47
N ALA A 245 12.67 16.99 -7.10
CA ALA A 245 13.34 16.82 -8.39
C ALA A 245 12.60 17.54 -9.53
N GLN A 246 11.25 17.51 -9.54
CA GLN A 246 10.47 18.20 -10.57
C GLN A 246 10.76 19.72 -10.60
N LYS A 247 10.93 20.34 -9.42
CA LYS A 247 11.27 21.77 -9.31
C LYS A 247 12.68 22.10 -9.82
N LYS A 248 13.53 21.09 -10.03
CA LYS A 248 14.89 21.25 -10.54
C LYS A 248 14.99 21.01 -12.05
N VAL A 249 13.89 20.62 -12.70
CA VAL A 249 13.86 20.48 -14.16
C VAL A 249 13.90 21.89 -14.75
N PRO A 250 14.96 22.26 -15.49
CA PRO A 250 15.01 23.56 -16.15
C PRO A 250 13.93 23.63 -17.24
N VAL A 251 13.38 24.82 -17.46
CA VAL A 251 12.47 25.05 -18.60
C VAL A 251 13.29 24.87 -19.88
N PRO A 252 12.86 24.00 -20.82
CA PRO A 252 13.57 23.82 -22.09
C PRO A 252 13.69 25.13 -22.86
N GLU A 253 14.83 25.32 -23.55
CA GLU A 253 14.99 26.45 -24.46
C GLU A 253 13.93 26.41 -25.56
N GLY A 254 13.20 27.51 -25.75
CA GLY A 254 12.12 27.63 -26.75
C GLY A 254 10.73 27.20 -26.27
N LEU A 255 10.56 26.75 -25.02
CA LEU A 255 9.23 26.50 -24.45
C LEU A 255 8.63 27.82 -23.95
N ASP A 256 7.75 28.41 -24.76
CA ASP A 256 6.90 29.53 -24.35
C ASP A 256 5.55 28.98 -23.86
N LEU A 257 5.30 29.09 -22.55
CA LEU A 257 4.05 28.64 -21.93
C LEU A 257 2.88 29.59 -22.17
N ASP A 258 3.15 30.82 -22.62
CA ASP A 258 2.14 31.84 -22.92
C ASP A 258 1.77 31.85 -24.42
N ALA A 259 2.56 31.16 -25.25
CA ALA A 259 2.24 30.94 -26.65
C ALA A 259 1.05 29.98 -26.78
N TRP A 260 0.09 30.35 -27.61
CA TRP A 260 -1.03 29.48 -27.92
C TRP A 260 -0.55 28.22 -28.65
N ILE A 261 -0.96 27.04 -28.17
CA ILE A 261 -0.64 25.76 -28.81
C ILE A 261 -1.30 25.66 -30.19
N ASN A 262 -2.47 26.27 -30.36
CA ASN A 262 -3.23 26.35 -31.60
C ASN A 262 -3.59 27.81 -31.90
N GLU A 263 -3.95 28.14 -33.14
CA GLU A 263 -4.48 29.47 -33.44
C GLU A 263 -5.68 29.79 -32.53
N PRO A 264 -5.72 30.98 -31.91
CA PRO A 264 -6.88 31.37 -31.12
C PRO A 264 -8.12 31.32 -32.01
N PRO A 265 -9.25 30.78 -31.50
CA PRO A 265 -10.49 30.79 -32.26
C PRO A 265 -10.79 32.23 -32.68
N SER A 266 -11.14 32.43 -33.95
CA SER A 266 -11.46 33.76 -34.46
C SER A 266 -12.65 34.28 -33.66
N ASP A 267 -12.61 35.55 -33.22
CA ASP A 267 -13.70 36.25 -32.52
C ASP A 267 -15.00 36.42 -33.36
N SER A 268 -15.13 35.68 -34.46
CA SER A 268 -16.20 35.74 -35.44
C SER A 268 -17.23 34.61 -35.31
N ASP A 269 -17.38 34.00 -34.14
CA ASP A 269 -18.53 33.15 -33.86
C ASP A 269 -19.60 33.99 -33.14
N SER A 270 -20.57 34.40 -33.95
CA SER A 270 -21.84 35.00 -33.54
C SER A 270 -22.41 34.35 -32.29
N GLU A 271 -22.71 35.19 -31.31
CA GLU A 271 -23.61 34.87 -30.18
C GLU A 271 -24.90 34.25 -30.74
N ASP A 272 -25.14 32.96 -30.46
CA ASP A 272 -26.47 32.31 -30.29
C ASP A 272 -26.55 30.82 -30.68
N GLU A 273 -25.59 29.97 -30.30
CA GLU A 273 -25.92 28.56 -30.03
C GLU A 273 -25.21 28.07 -28.77
N LYS A 274 -25.96 27.97 -27.67
CA LYS A 274 -25.52 27.26 -26.46
C LYS A 274 -25.36 25.77 -26.80
N PRO A 275 -24.16 25.18 -26.74
CA PRO A 275 -24.03 23.73 -26.83
C PRO A 275 -24.76 23.11 -25.65
N ARG A 276 -25.75 22.24 -25.93
CA ARG A 276 -26.42 21.45 -24.90
C ARG A 276 -25.43 20.45 -24.34
N THR A 277 -24.87 20.75 -23.17
CA THR A 277 -24.09 19.80 -22.39
C THR A 277 -25.00 18.65 -21.96
N ILE A 278 -24.62 17.42 -22.33
CA ILE A 278 -25.30 16.16 -21.98
C ILE A 278 -25.12 15.81 -20.49
N PHE A 279 -24.30 16.55 -19.76
CA PHE A 279 -24.14 16.43 -18.31
C PHE A 279 -24.91 17.58 -17.64
N HIS A 280 -25.97 17.23 -16.93
CA HIS A 280 -26.75 18.15 -16.10
C HIS A 280 -25.93 18.67 -14.91
N ASP A 281 -25.89 20.01 -14.82
CA ASP A 281 -25.73 20.88 -13.66
C ASP A 281 -24.71 20.49 -12.58
N GLU A 282 -23.44 20.81 -12.82
CA GLU A 282 -22.56 21.24 -11.73
C GLU A 282 -23.02 22.61 -11.23
N GLU A 283 -23.51 22.67 -9.99
CA GLU A 283 -23.70 23.91 -9.25
C GLU A 283 -22.45 24.78 -9.38
N GLN A 284 -22.65 25.97 -9.94
CA GLN A 284 -21.65 27.03 -10.01
C GLN A 284 -21.02 27.22 -8.63
N ARG A 285 -19.77 26.76 -8.47
CA ARG A 285 -18.90 27.24 -7.40
C ARG A 285 -18.65 28.72 -7.65
N HIS A 286 -19.49 29.56 -7.04
CA HIS A 286 -19.26 30.98 -6.94
C HIS A 286 -17.81 31.22 -6.51
N SER A 287 -17.08 31.97 -7.35
CA SER A 287 -15.84 32.63 -6.98
C SER A 287 -16.02 33.24 -5.59
N LYS A 288 -15.19 32.86 -4.62
CA LYS A 288 -15.17 33.49 -3.29
C LYS A 288 -14.89 34.98 -3.47
N GLN A 289 -15.94 35.79 -3.51
CA GLN A 289 -15.83 37.21 -3.21
C GLN A 289 -15.27 37.31 -1.79
N ARG A 290 -14.11 37.96 -1.64
CA ARG A 290 -13.61 38.36 -0.33
C ARG A 290 -14.71 39.17 0.34
N GLN A 291 -15.30 38.60 1.39
CA GLN A 291 -16.25 39.34 2.22
C GLN A 291 -15.51 40.53 2.85
N PRO A 292 -16.10 41.74 2.86
CA PRO A 292 -15.55 42.85 3.62
C PRO A 292 -15.45 42.43 5.09
N GLU A 293 -14.34 42.74 5.76
CA GLU A 293 -14.23 42.55 7.21
C GLU A 293 -15.37 43.32 7.89
N MET A 294 -16.25 42.59 8.59
CA MET A 294 -17.37 43.16 9.30
C MET A 294 -16.91 43.69 10.66
N ASP A 295 -17.40 44.88 11.01
CA ASP A 295 -17.05 45.60 12.23
C ASP A 295 -17.37 44.80 13.51
N GLU A 296 -16.55 44.97 14.55
CA GLU A 296 -16.54 44.10 15.74
C GLU A 296 -17.86 44.18 16.54
N GLU A 297 -18.54 45.33 16.48
CA GLU A 297 -19.81 45.61 17.15
C GLU A 297 -21.00 44.87 16.50
N GLU A 298 -20.99 44.74 15.16
CA GLU A 298 -22.02 44.00 14.40
C GLU A 298 -21.91 42.49 14.63
N LEU A 299 -20.67 41.99 14.78
CA LEU A 299 -20.38 40.60 15.14
C LEU A 299 -20.87 40.26 16.56
N ALA A 300 -20.72 41.19 17.51
CA ALA A 300 -21.23 41.01 18.88
C ALA A 300 -22.76 40.94 18.89
N ARG A 301 -23.43 41.85 18.17
CA ARG A 301 -24.90 41.87 18.08
C ARG A 301 -25.45 40.57 17.47
N ARG A 302 -24.80 40.03 16.43
CA ARG A 302 -25.17 38.74 15.82
C ARG A 302 -24.94 37.54 16.75
N ARG A 303 -23.91 37.58 17.61
CA ARG A 303 -23.69 36.52 18.62
C ARG A 303 -24.80 36.51 19.67
N GLU A 304 -25.25 37.69 20.11
CA GLU A 304 -26.35 37.82 21.08
C GLU A 304 -27.68 37.30 20.51
N VAL A 305 -27.99 37.62 19.26
CA VAL A 305 -29.19 37.13 18.56
C VAL A 305 -29.15 35.61 18.43
N ARG A 306 -28.01 35.05 18.00
CA ARG A 306 -27.84 33.59 17.85
C ARG A 306 -27.97 32.87 19.19
N LYS A 307 -27.52 33.49 20.28
CA LYS A 307 -27.65 32.97 21.65
C LYS A 307 -29.10 33.00 22.15
N GLN A 308 -29.85 34.05 21.81
CA GLN A 308 -31.30 34.14 22.12
C GLN A 308 -32.12 33.12 21.31
N GLU A 309 -31.82 32.93 20.02
CA GLU A 309 -32.45 31.90 19.20
C GLU A 309 -32.17 30.49 19.74
N GLN A 310 -30.93 30.20 20.12
CA GLN A 310 -30.57 28.92 20.74
C GLN A 310 -31.23 28.72 22.12
N ALA A 311 -31.45 29.80 22.88
CA ALA A 311 -32.13 29.72 24.18
C ALA A 311 -33.63 29.45 24.03
N ASN A 312 -34.25 29.99 22.98
CA ASN A 312 -35.69 29.89 22.72
C ASN A 312 -36.07 28.73 21.79
N ASN A 313 -35.09 28.05 21.17
CA ASN A 313 -35.33 26.89 20.31
C ASN A 313 -35.52 25.60 21.15
N PRO A 314 -36.72 24.98 21.14
CA PRO A 314 -37.02 23.78 21.92
C PRO A 314 -36.21 22.53 21.51
N PHE A 315 -35.62 22.52 20.31
CA PHE A 315 -34.81 21.41 19.77
C PHE A 315 -33.30 21.63 19.94
N TYR A 316 -32.87 22.74 20.54
CA TYR A 316 -31.45 23.00 20.78
C TYR A 316 -30.95 22.20 22.00
N ILE A 317 -30.10 21.19 21.75
CA ILE A 317 -29.53 20.33 22.79
C ILE A 317 -28.46 21.13 23.56
N LYS A 318 -28.83 21.65 24.74
CA LYS A 318 -27.88 22.29 25.66
C LYS A 318 -26.96 21.21 26.23
N SER A 319 -25.67 21.28 25.94
CA SER A 319 -24.67 20.40 26.54
C SER A 319 -24.51 20.76 28.03
N SER A 320 -25.02 19.92 28.92
CA SER A 320 -24.76 20.03 30.37
C SER A 320 -23.29 19.67 30.65
N PRO A 321 -22.60 20.35 31.60
CA PRO A 321 -21.23 19.98 31.97
C PRO A 321 -21.25 18.59 32.61
N SER A 322 -20.40 17.70 32.12
CA SER A 322 -20.40 16.28 32.45
C SER A 322 -20.12 16.02 33.94
N PRO A 323 -20.95 15.21 34.63
CA PRO A 323 -20.53 14.49 35.82
C PRO A 323 -20.09 13.07 35.46
N GLN A 324 -19.00 12.64 36.06
CA GLN A 324 -18.46 11.28 36.00
C GLN A 324 -19.50 10.19 36.32
N LYS A 325 -19.43 9.09 35.57
CA LYS A 325 -19.86 7.70 35.86
C LYS A 325 -21.28 7.48 36.42
N ARG A 326 -22.11 6.76 35.64
CA ARG A 326 -22.87 5.55 36.06
C ARG A 326 -23.76 5.09 34.89
N TYR A 327 -23.37 4.00 34.22
CA TYR A 327 -24.30 3.21 33.43
C TYR A 327 -24.81 2.08 34.33
N GLN A 328 -26.11 2.09 34.58
CA GLN A 328 -26.89 0.95 35.07
C GLN A 328 -28.09 0.80 34.13
N ASP A 329 -28.09 -0.32 33.42
CA ASP A 329 -29.19 -1.15 32.91
C ASP A 329 -30.48 -0.54 32.32
N SER A 330 -30.70 -0.87 31.05
CA SER A 330 -32.01 -1.32 30.54
C SER A 330 -31.87 -2.27 29.35
N PRO A 331 -32.84 -3.17 29.13
CA PRO A 331 -32.56 -4.57 28.82
C PRO A 331 -32.96 -4.99 27.41
N GLY A 332 -32.29 -6.02 26.90
CA GLY A 332 -32.78 -6.87 25.81
C GLY A 332 -31.85 -6.93 24.59
N VAL A 333 -30.83 -7.80 24.63
CA VAL A 333 -30.63 -8.98 23.77
C VAL A 333 -29.42 -9.73 24.34
N GLU A 334 -29.63 -10.54 25.38
CA GLU A 334 -28.64 -11.51 25.86
C GLU A 334 -29.07 -12.91 25.42
N HIS A 335 -28.63 -13.35 24.23
CA HIS A 335 -28.11 -14.70 24.03
C HIS A 335 -27.45 -14.85 22.65
N ILE A 336 -26.23 -14.33 22.50
CA ILE A 336 -25.26 -14.94 21.60
C ILE A 336 -24.04 -15.19 22.46
N PRO A 337 -23.68 -16.46 22.77
CA PRO A 337 -22.47 -16.74 23.51
C PRO A 337 -21.27 -16.36 22.62
N VAL A 338 -20.71 -15.18 22.87
CA VAL A 338 -19.40 -14.79 22.32
C VAL A 338 -18.36 -15.56 23.10
N VAL A 339 -18.04 -16.76 22.63
CA VAL A 339 -16.84 -17.47 23.06
C VAL A 339 -15.66 -16.66 22.55
N GLN A 340 -14.93 -16.01 23.46
CA GLN A 340 -13.59 -15.51 23.14
C GLN A 340 -12.73 -16.72 22.80
N ILE A 341 -12.39 -16.86 21.52
CA ILE A 341 -11.37 -17.82 21.10
C ILE A 341 -10.04 -17.22 21.54
N ASP A 342 -9.54 -17.71 22.68
CA ASP A 342 -8.19 -17.46 23.15
C ASP A 342 -7.19 -18.19 22.23
N LEU A 343 -6.87 -17.56 21.10
CA LEU A 343 -5.75 -17.96 20.26
C LEU A 343 -4.45 -17.42 20.88
N SER A 344 -4.02 -18.05 21.97
CA SER A 344 -2.71 -17.89 22.59
C SER A 344 -1.56 -18.49 21.76
N VAL A 345 -1.74 -18.56 20.43
CA VAL A 345 -0.73 -19.03 19.50
C VAL A 345 -0.33 -17.86 18.60
N PRO A 346 0.87 -17.28 18.79
CA PRO A 346 1.40 -16.28 17.86
C PRO A 346 1.30 -16.84 16.44
N LEU A 347 0.79 -16.04 15.49
CA LEU A 347 0.76 -16.37 14.07
C LEU A 347 2.19 -16.65 13.58
N LYS A 348 2.61 -17.91 13.70
CA LYS A 348 3.85 -18.42 13.13
C LYS A 348 3.58 -18.65 11.65
N VAL A 349 3.91 -17.66 10.85
CA VAL A 349 4.05 -17.85 9.40
C VAL A 349 5.28 -18.74 9.19
N PRO A 350 5.13 -19.99 8.73
CA PRO A 350 6.26 -20.89 8.51
C PRO A 350 7.20 -20.34 7.42
N GLY A 351 8.51 -20.47 7.60
CA GLY A 351 9.52 -20.12 6.59
C GLY A 351 10.21 -18.76 6.74
N LEU A 352 9.71 -17.85 7.59
CA LEU A 352 10.35 -16.55 7.81
C LEU A 352 11.60 -16.66 8.72
N PRO A 353 12.77 -16.15 8.31
CA PRO A 353 13.95 -16.04 9.17
C PRO A 353 13.63 -15.20 10.40
N ALA A 354 13.92 -15.72 11.59
CA ALA A 354 13.76 -14.97 12.83
C ALA A 354 14.87 -13.92 12.95
N SER A 355 14.51 -12.66 13.19
CA SER A 355 15.43 -11.53 13.38
C SER A 355 16.48 -11.82 14.48
N ASP A 356 16.13 -12.65 15.46
CA ASP A 356 17.02 -13.17 16.50
C ASP A 356 18.26 -13.90 15.99
N GLN A 357 18.19 -14.57 14.83
CA GLN A 357 19.34 -15.26 14.24
C GLN A 357 20.43 -14.26 13.87
N TYR A 358 20.06 -13.12 13.26
CA TYR A 358 21.00 -12.07 12.89
C TYR A 358 21.61 -11.38 14.12
N VAL A 359 20.87 -11.27 15.22
CA VAL A 359 21.42 -10.72 16.47
C VAL A 359 22.49 -11.64 17.05
N LYS A 360 22.26 -12.96 17.05
CA LYS A 360 23.26 -13.95 17.50
C LYS A 360 24.52 -13.91 16.65
N LEU A 361 24.38 -13.88 15.32
CA LEU A 361 25.51 -13.78 14.40
C LEU A 361 26.34 -12.51 14.63
N GLU A 362 25.70 -11.38 14.93
CA GLU A 362 26.39 -10.13 15.26
C GLU A 362 27.08 -10.19 16.63
N GLU A 363 26.51 -10.88 17.62
CA GLU A 363 27.15 -11.14 18.92
C GLU A 363 28.38 -12.04 18.78
N GLU A 364 28.30 -13.11 17.98
CA GLU A 364 29.43 -14.00 17.67
C GLU A 364 30.54 -13.27 16.94
N ARG A 365 30.21 -12.45 15.93
CA ARG A 365 31.17 -11.63 15.19
C ARG A 365 31.91 -10.67 16.12
N ARG A 366 31.22 -10.08 17.11
CA ARG A 366 31.84 -9.21 18.12
C ARG A 366 32.72 -9.98 19.09
N HIS A 367 32.32 -11.20 19.45
CA HIS A 367 33.11 -12.06 20.30
C HIS A 367 34.43 -12.46 19.61
N GLN A 368 34.37 -12.87 18.34
CA GLN A 368 35.55 -13.16 17.52
C GLN A 368 36.48 -11.94 17.39
N GLN A 369 35.94 -10.76 17.11
CA GLN A 369 36.74 -9.52 17.03
C GLN A 369 37.39 -9.09 18.37
N LYS A 370 36.86 -9.55 19.50
CA LYS A 370 37.46 -9.34 20.82
C LYS A 370 38.55 -10.37 21.15
N LEU A 371 38.50 -11.54 20.53
CA LEU A 371 39.52 -12.59 20.67
C LEU A 371 40.73 -12.37 19.75
N GLU A 372 40.54 -11.66 18.63
CA GLU A 372 41.59 -11.28 17.68
C GLU A 372 42.34 -9.98 18.05
N LYS A 373 41.99 -9.35 19.18
CA LYS A 373 42.67 -8.18 19.75
C LYS A 373 43.30 -8.54 21.08
#